data_AF-C5PH80-F1
#
_entry.id   AF-C5PH80-F1
#
_cell.length_a   1.000
_cell.length_b   1.000
_cell.length_c   1.000
_cell.angle_alpha   90.00
_cell.angle_beta   90.00
_cell.angle_gamma   90.00
#
_symmetry.space_group_name_H-M   'P 1'
#
loop_
_entity.id
_entity.type
_entity.pdbx_description
1 polymer ?
#
loop_
_entity_poly.entity_id
_entity_poly.type
_entity_poly.pdbx_seq_one_letter_code
_entity_poly.pdbx_strand_id
1 'polypeptide(L)'
;MNRGKRAAPETRPRHRFTMATLRGERQPELSKKLFKMIKTENHVIDAYESAGRDRISVASQLSEWGESTGDAAISDISDKLGVVLAELGEQEDAYAQNLEDSRNILKHIRNTESSVQPARDHKTKLIDEIQRYKQRDPGSSKVTTLEQELVRAEAQVLVAEAQLTNMTRQKFKESYDMQLAATIERAEKQIILARHGRRILNLLDDTPLVPGEARRSYEGAEPGKQILEDAEQELRTWEPSVEPIRSSAHGVGPGMLPTHPREDADGDTYTNGGPEEMTYQKETRSANEPGGAGA
;
A
#
# COMPACT_ATOMS: atom_id res chain seq x y z
N MET A 1 12.15 69.71 -13.67
CA MET A 1 11.12 68.77 -13.17
C MET A 1 11.79 67.57 -12.51
N ASN A 2 11.33 67.27 -11.29
CA ASN A 2 11.73 66.19 -10.40
C ASN A 2 11.14 64.84 -10.88
N ARG A 3 11.90 63.73 -10.79
CA ARG A 3 11.44 62.42 -10.29
C ARG A 3 12.57 61.38 -10.36
N GLY A 4 12.98 60.95 -9.16
CA GLY A 4 14.08 60.02 -8.93
C GLY A 4 13.77 58.57 -9.26
N LYS A 5 14.83 57.85 -9.60
CA LYS A 5 14.89 56.38 -9.57
C LYS A 5 14.96 55.93 -8.11
N ARG A 6 13.99 55.14 -7.66
CA ARG A 6 14.12 54.26 -6.48
C ARG A 6 13.94 52.83 -6.96
N ALA A 7 15.03 52.07 -6.94
CA ALA A 7 14.98 50.62 -7.05
C ALA A 7 14.49 50.07 -5.70
N ALA A 8 13.46 49.21 -5.74
CA ALA A 8 12.97 48.49 -4.56
C ALA A 8 13.95 47.38 -4.19
N PRO A 9 14.19 47.10 -2.89
CA PRO A 9 15.02 45.97 -2.49
C PRO A 9 14.22 44.65 -2.62
N GLU A 10 14.79 43.69 -3.33
CA GLU A 10 14.33 42.28 -3.34
C GLU A 10 14.34 41.73 -1.91
N THR A 11 13.15 41.42 -1.40
CA THR A 11 12.96 40.70 -0.14
C THR A 11 13.19 39.22 -0.37
N ARG A 12 14.34 38.71 0.07
CA ARG A 12 14.59 37.25 0.17
C ARG A 12 13.46 36.58 0.98
N PRO A 13 12.94 35.42 0.58
CA PRO A 13 11.91 34.73 1.33
C PRO A 13 12.49 34.29 2.68
N ARG A 14 12.01 34.92 3.75
CA ARG A 14 12.28 34.49 5.12
C ARG A 14 11.62 33.13 5.31
N HIS A 15 12.40 32.07 5.45
CA HIS A 15 11.92 30.77 5.92
C HIS A 15 11.26 30.97 7.29
N ARG A 16 9.92 31.01 7.31
CA ARG A 16 9.14 30.94 8.55
C ARG A 16 9.32 29.52 9.09
N PHE A 17 10.15 29.39 10.12
CA PHE A 17 10.06 28.26 11.04
C PHE A 17 8.64 28.27 11.61
N THR A 18 7.79 27.36 11.14
CA THR A 18 6.48 27.14 11.73
C THR A 18 6.62 26.06 12.79
N MET A 19 5.85 26.13 13.88
CA MET A 19 5.81 25.09 14.92
C MET A 19 5.43 23.70 14.36
N ALA A 20 4.89 23.63 13.14
CA ALA A 20 4.68 22.37 12.41
C ALA A 20 6.00 21.66 12.07
N THR A 21 7.10 22.38 11.82
CA THR A 21 8.42 21.80 11.52
C THR A 21 9.06 21.15 12.75
N LEU A 22 8.85 21.73 13.95
CA LEU A 22 9.35 21.18 15.23
C LEU A 22 8.59 19.93 15.70
N ARG A 23 7.38 19.67 15.19
CA ARG A 23 6.67 18.42 15.46
C ARG A 23 7.23 17.23 14.68
N GLY A 24 7.96 17.46 13.58
CA GLY A 24 8.64 16.40 12.84
C GLY A 24 9.87 15.83 13.57
N GLU A 25 10.51 16.62 14.44
CA GLU A 25 11.70 16.19 15.20
C GLU A 25 11.40 15.34 16.44
N ARG A 26 10.15 15.30 16.90
CA ARG A 26 9.74 14.53 18.09
C ARG A 26 9.00 13.23 17.76
N GLN A 27 9.21 12.68 16.57
CA GLN A 27 8.65 11.38 16.26
C GLN A 27 9.61 10.28 16.71
N PRO A 28 9.14 9.24 17.43
CA PRO A 28 10.01 8.16 17.83
C PRO A 28 10.67 7.49 16.62
N GLU A 29 11.96 7.14 16.74
CA GLU A 29 12.80 6.66 15.64
C GLU A 29 12.15 5.56 14.80
N LEU A 30 11.45 4.62 15.45
CA LEU A 30 10.76 3.50 14.79
C LEU A 30 9.75 3.99 13.75
N SER A 31 8.98 5.02 14.08
CA SER A 31 7.84 5.49 13.27
C SER A 31 8.20 6.49 12.17
N LYS A 32 9.45 6.97 12.13
CA LYS A 32 9.90 8.01 11.18
C LYS A 32 9.83 7.54 9.73
N LYS A 33 10.22 6.29 9.47
CA LYS A 33 10.23 5.73 8.11
C LYS A 33 8.81 5.60 7.57
N LEU A 34 7.93 4.98 8.34
CA LEU A 34 6.53 4.81 7.95
C LEU A 34 5.81 6.15 7.83
N PHE A 35 6.09 7.12 8.70
CA PHE A 35 5.57 8.48 8.57
C PHE A 35 5.99 9.17 7.27
N LYS A 36 7.26 9.05 6.88
CA LYS A 36 7.74 9.58 5.60
C LYS A 36 6.97 8.96 4.42
N MET A 37 6.76 7.64 4.45
CA MET A 37 5.99 6.92 3.44
C MET A 37 4.54 7.40 3.36
N ILE A 38 3.83 7.45 4.50
CA ILE A 38 2.45 7.97 4.60
C ILE A 38 2.36 9.42 4.09
N LYS A 39 3.40 10.24 4.31
CA LYS A 39 3.42 11.60 3.78
C LYS A 39 3.55 11.61 2.25
N THR A 40 4.42 10.77 1.69
CA THR A 40 4.57 10.64 0.24
C THR A 40 3.31 10.09 -0.42
N GLU A 41 2.62 9.11 0.18
CA GLU A 41 1.34 8.61 -0.32
C GLU A 41 0.27 9.70 -0.40
N ASN A 42 0.25 10.66 0.54
CA ASN A 42 -0.65 11.82 0.44
C ASN A 42 -0.44 12.58 -0.87
N HIS A 43 0.83 12.81 -1.25
CA HIS A 43 1.14 13.51 -2.49
C HIS A 43 0.74 12.72 -3.74
N VAL A 44 0.75 11.38 -3.65
CA VAL A 44 0.23 10.52 -4.72
C VAL A 44 -1.28 10.65 -4.84
N ILE A 45 -2.00 10.64 -3.72
CA ILE A 45 -3.45 10.85 -3.66
C ILE A 45 -3.82 12.22 -4.24
N ASP A 46 -3.17 13.30 -3.76
CA ASP A 46 -3.38 14.66 -4.25
C ASP A 46 -3.15 14.76 -5.78
N ALA A 47 -2.20 13.99 -6.32
CA ALA A 47 -1.91 13.95 -7.75
C ALA A 47 -3.02 13.26 -8.56
N TYR A 48 -3.60 12.17 -8.05
CA TYR A 48 -4.74 11.50 -8.70
C TYR A 48 -6.00 12.37 -8.64
N GLU A 49 -6.30 13.01 -7.51
CA GLU A 49 -7.40 13.97 -7.39
C GLU A 49 -7.25 15.14 -8.39
N SER A 50 -6.04 15.69 -8.51
CA SER A 50 -5.77 16.74 -9.49
C SER A 50 -5.94 16.25 -10.92
N ALA A 51 -5.42 15.06 -11.24
CA ALA A 51 -5.56 14.48 -12.57
C ALA A 51 -7.03 14.23 -12.93
N GLY A 52 -7.85 13.77 -11.98
CA GLY A 52 -9.30 13.61 -12.16
C GLY A 52 -10.00 14.93 -12.48
N ARG A 53 -9.77 15.96 -11.66
CA ARG A 53 -10.33 17.32 -11.89
C ARG A 53 -9.89 17.92 -13.22
N ASP A 54 -8.61 17.82 -13.55
CA ASP A 54 -8.06 18.36 -14.80
C ASP A 54 -8.64 17.61 -16.01
N ARG A 55 -8.85 16.29 -15.90
CA ARG A 55 -9.47 15.49 -16.96
C ARG A 55 -10.94 15.88 -17.20
N ILE A 56 -11.71 16.17 -16.16
CA ILE A 56 -13.08 16.70 -16.29
C ILE A 56 -13.06 18.09 -16.95
N SER A 57 -12.09 18.93 -16.62
CA SER A 57 -11.91 20.23 -17.29
C SER A 57 -11.61 20.07 -18.79
N VAL A 58 -10.73 19.13 -19.14
CA VAL A 58 -10.44 18.78 -20.55
C VAL A 58 -11.70 18.26 -21.26
N ALA A 59 -12.53 17.45 -20.62
CA ALA A 59 -13.78 16.96 -21.19
C ALA A 59 -14.74 18.11 -21.58
N SER A 60 -14.90 19.09 -20.70
CA SER A 60 -15.71 20.29 -20.96
C SER A 60 -15.15 21.11 -22.12
N GLN A 61 -13.84 21.39 -22.09
CA GLN A 61 -13.16 22.15 -23.14
C GLN A 61 -13.20 21.46 -24.50
N LEU A 62 -13.12 20.12 -24.53
CA LEU A 62 -13.23 19.34 -25.75
C LEU A 62 -14.59 19.52 -26.41
N SER A 63 -15.66 19.47 -25.60
CA SER A 63 -17.04 19.61 -26.07
C SER A 63 -17.29 21.04 -26.60
N GLU A 64 -16.85 22.06 -25.86
CA GLU A 64 -16.94 23.47 -26.29
C GLU A 64 -16.16 23.71 -27.59
N TRP A 65 -14.93 23.19 -27.68
CA TRP A 65 -14.12 23.33 -28.88
C TRP A 65 -14.78 22.67 -30.09
N GLY A 66 -15.32 21.47 -29.94
CA GLY A 66 -15.94 20.75 -31.03
C GLY A 66 -17.19 21.46 -31.57
N GLU A 67 -18.02 22.05 -30.70
CA GLU A 67 -19.15 22.89 -31.11
C GLU A 67 -18.67 24.10 -31.95
N SER A 68 -17.57 24.74 -31.55
CA SER A 68 -17.02 25.91 -32.25
C SER A 68 -16.50 25.62 -33.66
N THR A 69 -16.28 24.35 -34.03
CA THR A 69 -15.78 23.98 -35.36
C THR A 69 -16.82 24.16 -36.47
N GLY A 70 -18.11 24.15 -36.12
CA GLY A 70 -19.22 24.13 -37.09
C GLY A 70 -19.34 22.83 -37.90
N ASP A 71 -18.53 21.80 -37.58
CA ASP A 71 -18.64 20.46 -38.15
C ASP A 71 -19.52 19.59 -37.26
N ALA A 72 -20.65 19.14 -37.80
CA ALA A 72 -21.64 18.37 -37.06
C ALA A 72 -21.09 17.03 -36.52
N ALA A 73 -20.19 16.38 -37.26
CA ALA A 73 -19.57 15.12 -36.82
C ALA A 73 -18.57 15.38 -35.68
N ILE A 74 -17.73 16.42 -35.82
CA ILE A 74 -16.76 16.78 -34.79
C ILE A 74 -17.46 17.20 -33.50
N SER A 75 -18.48 18.05 -33.60
CA SER A 75 -19.28 18.51 -32.45
C SER A 75 -19.89 17.35 -31.67
N ASP A 76 -20.57 16.43 -32.38
CA ASP A 76 -21.21 15.28 -31.76
C ASP A 76 -20.21 14.29 -31.12
N ILE A 77 -19.10 14.02 -31.81
CA ILE A 77 -18.07 13.09 -31.34
C ILE A 77 -17.29 13.67 -30.16
N SER A 78 -16.98 14.97 -30.18
CA SER A 78 -16.28 15.64 -29.08
C SER A 78 -17.13 15.67 -27.81
N ASP A 79 -18.45 15.88 -27.92
CA ASP A 79 -19.38 15.87 -26.78
C ASP A 79 -19.40 14.48 -26.12
N LYS A 80 -19.55 13.43 -26.94
CA LYS A 80 -19.54 12.04 -26.45
C LYS A 80 -18.20 11.61 -25.87
N LEU A 81 -17.08 12.02 -26.48
CA LEU A 81 -15.75 11.81 -25.91
C LEU A 81 -15.57 12.61 -24.62
N GLY A 82 -16.18 13.79 -24.51
CA GLY A 82 -16.28 14.56 -23.28
C GLY A 82 -16.91 13.74 -22.15
N VAL A 83 -18.05 13.09 -22.40
CA VAL A 83 -18.69 12.18 -21.42
C VAL A 83 -17.74 11.07 -20.97
N VAL A 84 -17.06 10.40 -21.91
CA VAL A 84 -16.10 9.33 -21.58
C VAL A 84 -14.91 9.86 -20.76
N LEU A 85 -14.37 11.03 -21.11
CA LEU A 85 -13.26 11.66 -20.40
C LEU A 85 -13.67 12.11 -18.99
N ALA A 86 -14.86 12.66 -18.84
CA ALA A 86 -15.39 13.05 -17.54
C ALA A 86 -15.52 11.83 -16.61
N GLU A 87 -16.11 10.74 -17.11
CA GLU A 87 -16.21 9.49 -16.35
C GLU A 87 -14.83 8.90 -16.01
N LEU A 88 -13.86 8.95 -16.95
CA LEU A 88 -12.46 8.59 -16.66
C LEU A 88 -11.83 9.49 -15.56
N GLY A 89 -12.33 10.71 -15.36
CA GLY A 89 -11.92 11.60 -14.28
C GLY A 89 -12.55 11.21 -12.94
N GLU A 90 -13.86 10.90 -12.93
CA GLU A 90 -14.57 10.39 -11.75
C GLU A 90 -13.95 9.08 -11.22
N GLN A 91 -13.50 8.19 -12.10
CA GLN A 91 -12.78 6.97 -11.71
C GLN A 91 -11.43 7.26 -11.00
N GLU A 92 -10.77 8.40 -11.28
CA GLU A 92 -9.54 8.79 -10.56
C GLU A 92 -9.87 9.27 -9.14
N ASP A 93 -10.98 9.99 -8.95
CA ASP A 93 -11.43 10.46 -7.64
C ASP A 93 -11.81 9.28 -6.73
N ALA A 94 -12.60 8.34 -7.25
CA ALA A 94 -12.93 7.09 -6.54
C ALA A 94 -11.67 6.29 -6.15
N TYR A 95 -10.67 6.24 -7.03
CA TYR A 95 -9.40 5.58 -6.72
C TYR A 95 -8.59 6.32 -5.65
N ALA A 96 -8.53 7.66 -5.72
CA ALA A 96 -7.87 8.48 -4.71
C ALA A 96 -8.48 8.28 -3.31
N GLN A 97 -9.81 8.18 -3.21
CA GLN A 97 -10.50 7.87 -1.96
C GLN A 97 -10.09 6.51 -1.39
N ASN A 98 -10.05 5.46 -2.23
CA ASN A 98 -9.60 4.12 -1.82
C ASN A 98 -8.13 4.11 -1.36
N LEU A 99 -7.27 4.90 -2.00
CA LEU A 99 -5.88 5.08 -1.57
C LEU A 99 -5.79 5.76 -0.20
N GLU A 100 -6.64 6.74 0.10
CA GLU A 100 -6.68 7.36 1.44
C GLU A 100 -7.16 6.37 2.51
N ASP A 101 -8.10 5.49 2.19
CA ASP A 101 -8.56 4.43 3.10
C ASP A 101 -7.44 3.42 3.39
N SER A 102 -6.71 2.96 2.36
CA SER A 102 -5.50 2.14 2.54
C SER A 102 -4.46 2.85 3.41
N ARG A 103 -4.22 4.15 3.14
CA ARG A 103 -3.28 4.97 3.89
C ARG A 103 -3.71 5.16 5.35
N ASN A 104 -5.00 5.20 5.65
CA ASN A 104 -5.52 5.25 7.02
C ASN A 104 -5.18 3.99 7.81
N ILE A 105 -5.15 2.82 7.16
CA ILE A 105 -4.68 1.57 7.76
C ILE A 105 -3.18 1.66 8.10
N LEU A 106 -2.34 2.24 7.24
CA LEU A 106 -0.91 2.45 7.51
C LEU A 106 -0.68 3.45 8.66
N LYS A 107 -1.51 4.50 8.78
CA LYS A 107 -1.49 5.42 9.94
C LYS A 107 -1.73 4.67 11.25
N HIS A 108 -2.54 3.61 11.25
CA HIS A 108 -2.76 2.76 12.42
C HIS A 108 -1.47 2.05 12.85
N ILE A 109 -0.72 1.45 11.92
CA ILE A 109 0.58 0.82 12.20
C ILE A 109 1.54 1.82 12.84
N ARG A 110 1.70 3.01 12.23
CA ARG A 110 2.57 4.08 12.75
C ARG A 110 2.16 4.52 14.17
N ASN A 111 0.86 4.59 14.46
CA ASN A 111 0.37 4.93 15.79
C ASN A 111 0.76 3.87 16.81
N THR A 112 0.62 2.59 16.47
CA THR A 112 1.06 1.47 17.32
C THR A 112 2.58 1.50 17.52
N GLU A 113 3.37 1.74 16.48
CA GLU A 113 4.83 1.91 16.59
C GLU A 113 5.21 3.03 17.58
N SER A 114 4.43 4.11 17.58
CA SER A 114 4.64 5.25 18.48
C SER A 114 4.22 4.92 19.92
N SER A 115 3.14 4.15 20.11
CA SER A 115 2.63 3.79 21.45
C SER A 115 3.48 2.75 22.18
N VAL A 116 4.34 2.00 21.48
CA VAL A 116 5.28 1.04 22.11
C VAL A 116 6.50 1.73 22.73
N GLN A 117 6.81 2.95 22.29
CA GLN A 117 8.04 3.67 22.67
C GLN A 117 8.13 4.00 24.16
N PRO A 118 7.05 4.43 24.85
CA PRO A 118 7.08 4.63 26.30
C PRO A 118 7.53 3.39 27.08
N ALA A 119 7.16 2.18 26.65
CA ALA A 119 7.60 0.95 27.30
C ALA A 119 9.11 0.71 27.13
N ARG A 120 9.65 0.98 25.93
CA ARG A 120 11.11 0.91 25.66
C ARG A 120 11.89 1.95 26.46
N ASP A 121 11.37 3.18 26.51
CA ASP A 121 11.98 4.27 27.26
C ASP A 121 11.98 3.99 28.77
N HIS A 122 10.87 3.43 29.29
CA HIS A 122 10.78 3.05 30.70
C HIS A 122 11.79 1.95 31.06
N LYS A 123 11.92 0.90 30.24
CA LYS A 123 12.95 -0.13 30.42
C LYS A 123 14.36 0.47 30.44
N THR A 124 14.68 1.33 29.48
CA THR A 124 16.00 1.98 29.38
C THR A 124 16.30 2.82 30.62
N LYS A 125 15.32 3.62 31.09
CA LYS A 125 15.47 4.41 32.32
C LYS A 125 15.75 3.56 33.55
N LEU A 126 15.05 2.43 33.70
CA LEU A 126 15.29 1.50 34.81
C LEU A 126 16.71 0.92 34.77
N ILE A 127 17.20 0.54 33.58
CA ILE A 127 18.58 0.05 33.41
C ILE A 127 19.60 1.13 33.84
N ASP A 128 19.42 2.37 33.39
CA ASP A 128 20.29 3.49 33.75
C ASP A 128 20.27 3.78 35.25
N GLU A 129 19.08 3.74 35.89
CA GLU A 129 18.93 3.92 37.33
C GLU A 129 19.63 2.81 38.11
N ILE A 130 19.46 1.55 37.71
CA ILE A 130 20.16 0.40 38.32
C ILE A 130 21.67 0.59 38.22
N GLN A 131 22.19 0.96 37.04
CA GLN A 131 23.63 1.17 36.85
C GLN A 131 24.17 2.30 37.74
N ARG A 132 23.43 3.42 37.84
CA ARG A 132 23.79 4.55 38.71
C ARG A 132 23.81 4.15 40.19
N TYR A 133 22.81 3.40 40.65
CA TYR A 133 22.76 2.95 42.05
C TYR A 133 23.84 1.91 42.34
N LYS A 134 24.12 0.96 41.44
CA LYS A 134 25.21 -0.02 41.59
C LYS A 134 26.59 0.64 41.70
N GLN A 135 26.82 1.76 41.01
CA GLN A 135 28.08 2.50 41.10
C GLN A 135 28.24 3.28 42.41
N ARG A 136 27.13 3.79 42.98
CA ARG A 136 27.16 4.63 44.19
C ARG A 136 27.04 3.84 45.49
N ASP A 137 26.16 2.86 45.52
CA ASP A 137 25.83 2.05 46.70
C ASP A 137 25.40 0.63 46.29
N PRO A 138 26.36 -0.27 46.06
CA PRO A 138 26.10 -1.63 45.56
C PRO A 138 25.24 -2.49 46.50
N GLY A 139 25.21 -2.17 47.80
CA GLY A 139 24.50 -2.96 48.82
C GLY A 139 23.08 -2.48 49.12
N SER A 140 22.58 -1.46 48.40
CA SER A 140 21.28 -0.86 48.67
C SER A 140 20.13 -1.80 48.32
N SER A 141 19.16 -1.96 49.23
CA SER A 141 17.90 -2.68 48.97
C SER A 141 17.09 -2.10 47.81
N LYS A 142 17.35 -0.82 47.47
CA LYS A 142 16.75 -0.14 46.32
C LYS A 142 17.20 -0.73 44.98
N VAL A 143 18.42 -1.25 44.89
CA VAL A 143 18.91 -1.96 43.68
C VAL A 143 18.05 -3.18 43.43
N THR A 144 17.78 -4.00 44.45
CA THR A 144 16.94 -5.20 44.33
C THR A 144 15.50 -4.87 43.91
N THR A 145 14.92 -3.77 44.44
CA THR A 145 13.59 -3.32 44.03
C THR A 145 13.55 -2.91 42.55
N LEU A 146 14.54 -2.13 42.09
CA LEU A 146 14.64 -1.70 40.70
C LEU A 146 14.89 -2.89 39.74
N GLU A 147 15.66 -3.89 40.17
CA GLU A 147 15.86 -5.13 39.40
C GLU A 147 14.55 -5.91 39.22
N GLN A 148 13.72 -6.02 40.27
CA GLN A 148 12.40 -6.64 40.16
C GLN A 148 11.45 -5.82 39.27
N GLU A 149 11.52 -4.49 39.32
CA GLU A 149 10.77 -3.61 38.43
C GLU A 149 11.22 -3.76 36.97
N LEU A 150 12.52 -3.89 36.73
CA LEU A 150 13.08 -4.15 35.41
C LEU A 150 12.51 -5.44 34.81
N VAL A 151 12.46 -6.54 35.57
CA VAL A 151 11.88 -7.80 35.09
C VAL A 151 10.42 -7.61 34.62
N ARG A 152 9.63 -6.80 35.35
CA ARG A 152 8.25 -6.47 34.94
C ARG A 152 8.22 -5.61 33.68
N ALA A 153 9.07 -4.60 33.59
CA ALA A 153 9.18 -3.74 32.41
C ALA A 153 9.63 -4.53 31.17
N GLU A 154 10.52 -5.51 31.32
CA GLU A 154 10.94 -6.39 30.24
C GLU A 154 9.79 -7.25 29.71
N ALA A 155 8.97 -7.82 30.60
CA ALA A 155 7.77 -8.56 30.20
C ALA A 155 6.78 -7.64 29.45
N GLN A 156 6.58 -6.40 29.91
CA GLN A 156 5.71 -5.43 29.22
C GLN A 156 6.23 -5.09 27.81
N VAL A 157 7.54 -4.87 27.66
CA VAL A 157 8.16 -4.64 26.35
C VAL A 157 7.95 -5.84 25.44
N LEU A 158 8.20 -7.08 25.91
CA LEU A 158 7.99 -8.29 25.11
C LEU A 158 6.55 -8.41 24.59
N VAL A 159 5.56 -8.16 25.45
CA VAL A 159 4.14 -8.18 25.05
C VAL A 159 3.85 -7.07 24.02
N ALA A 160 4.35 -5.86 24.25
CA ALA A 160 4.15 -4.73 23.35
C ALA A 160 4.79 -4.95 21.97
N GLU A 161 5.99 -5.52 21.90
CA GLU A 161 6.66 -5.89 20.64
C GLU A 161 5.92 -6.99 19.88
N ALA A 162 5.42 -8.01 20.59
CA ALA A 162 4.64 -9.08 19.99
C ALA A 162 3.33 -8.55 19.41
N GLN A 163 2.62 -7.70 20.15
CA GLN A 163 1.41 -7.04 19.68
C GLN A 163 1.67 -6.15 18.46
N LEU A 164 2.74 -5.35 18.49
CA LEU A 164 3.15 -4.52 17.36
C LEU A 164 3.44 -5.37 16.12
N THR A 165 4.18 -6.46 16.27
CA THR A 165 4.53 -7.36 15.16
C THR A 165 3.28 -7.96 14.52
N ASN A 166 2.35 -8.45 15.33
CA ASN A 166 1.12 -9.07 14.82
C ASN A 166 0.20 -8.05 14.17
N MET A 167 0.00 -6.89 14.80
CA MET A 167 -0.79 -5.79 14.25
C MET A 167 -0.20 -5.30 12.92
N THR A 168 1.13 -5.13 12.85
CA THR A 168 1.82 -4.70 11.63
C THR A 168 1.59 -5.68 10.50
N ARG A 169 1.75 -7.00 10.73
CA ARG A 169 1.50 -8.02 9.70
C ARG A 169 0.06 -8.02 9.21
N GLN A 170 -0.89 -7.91 10.13
CA GLN A 170 -2.32 -7.88 9.79
C GLN A 170 -2.67 -6.64 8.97
N LYS A 171 -2.32 -5.45 9.47
CA LYS A 171 -2.70 -4.17 8.86
C LYS A 171 -1.93 -3.88 7.58
N PHE A 172 -0.67 -4.32 7.47
CA PHE A 172 0.08 -4.24 6.22
C PHE A 172 -0.63 -5.01 5.11
N LYS A 173 -1.05 -6.23 5.41
CA LYS A 173 -1.77 -7.08 4.47
C LYS A 173 -3.11 -6.46 4.06
N GLU A 174 -3.88 -5.98 5.04
CA GLU A 174 -5.17 -5.31 4.83
C GLU A 174 -5.05 -4.04 3.97
N SER A 175 -4.05 -3.19 4.24
CA SER A 175 -3.81 -1.97 3.47
C SER A 175 -3.49 -2.26 2.01
N TYR A 176 -2.54 -3.16 1.74
CA TYR A 176 -2.14 -3.45 0.36
C TYR A 176 -3.16 -4.30 -0.39
N ASP A 177 -3.95 -5.13 0.28
CA ASP A 177 -5.11 -5.79 -0.32
C ASP A 177 -6.11 -4.75 -0.86
N MET A 178 -6.52 -3.80 -0.01
CA MET A 178 -7.41 -2.71 -0.39
C MET A 178 -6.85 -1.87 -1.55
N GLN A 179 -5.59 -1.45 -1.47
CA GLN A 179 -4.97 -0.64 -2.52
C GLN A 179 -4.87 -1.38 -3.86
N LEU A 180 -4.48 -2.66 -3.84
CA LEU A 180 -4.34 -3.45 -5.07
C LEU A 180 -5.70 -3.77 -5.67
N ALA A 181 -6.71 -4.08 -4.84
CA ALA A 181 -8.09 -4.25 -5.31
C ALA A 181 -8.62 -2.99 -5.99
N ALA A 182 -8.43 -1.81 -5.37
CA ALA A 182 -8.81 -0.54 -5.97
C ALA A 182 -8.05 -0.23 -7.27
N THR A 183 -6.78 -0.65 -7.36
CA THR A 183 -5.97 -0.50 -8.59
C THR A 183 -6.54 -1.34 -9.73
N ILE A 184 -6.94 -2.58 -9.44
CA ILE A 184 -7.54 -3.50 -10.42
C ILE A 184 -8.88 -2.96 -10.90
N GLU A 185 -9.77 -2.58 -9.97
CA GLU A 185 -11.05 -1.96 -10.30
C GLU A 185 -10.90 -0.74 -11.21
N ARG A 186 -10.01 0.19 -10.84
CA ARG A 186 -9.70 1.37 -11.66
C ARG A 186 -9.27 0.96 -13.06
N ALA A 187 -8.33 0.02 -13.19
CA ALA A 187 -7.82 -0.38 -14.49
C ALA A 187 -8.91 -1.02 -15.36
N GLU A 188 -9.73 -1.91 -14.81
CA GLU A 188 -10.78 -2.60 -15.54
C GLU A 188 -11.87 -1.63 -16.02
N LYS A 189 -12.32 -0.70 -15.16
CA LYS A 189 -13.29 0.34 -15.55
C LYS A 189 -12.73 1.30 -16.59
N GLN A 190 -11.46 1.70 -16.48
CA GLN A 190 -10.80 2.52 -17.50
C GLN A 190 -10.65 1.80 -18.83
N ILE A 191 -10.42 0.48 -18.82
CA ILE A 191 -10.39 -0.34 -20.05
C ILE A 191 -11.74 -0.32 -20.75
N ILE A 192 -12.85 -0.47 -20.01
CA ILE A 192 -14.22 -0.38 -20.56
C ILE A 192 -14.42 0.97 -21.26
N LEU A 193 -14.17 2.07 -20.55
CA LEU A 193 -14.31 3.43 -21.06
C LEU A 193 -13.44 3.68 -22.30
N ALA A 194 -12.17 3.28 -22.26
CA ALA A 194 -11.25 3.47 -23.38
C ALA A 194 -11.68 2.67 -24.63
N ARG A 195 -12.22 1.46 -24.46
CA ARG A 195 -12.75 0.66 -25.57
C ARG A 195 -13.93 1.35 -26.24
N HIS A 196 -14.89 1.85 -25.47
CA HIS A 196 -16.05 2.56 -26.00
C HIS A 196 -15.68 3.92 -26.60
N GLY A 197 -14.76 4.67 -25.98
CA GLY A 197 -14.18 5.88 -26.58
C GLY A 197 -13.57 5.63 -27.96
N ARG A 198 -12.88 4.50 -28.17
CA ARG A 198 -12.40 4.10 -29.49
C ARG A 198 -13.51 3.71 -30.46
N ARG A 199 -14.62 3.13 -29.99
CA ARG A 199 -15.79 2.86 -30.84
C ARG A 199 -16.42 4.16 -31.33
N ILE A 200 -16.50 5.19 -30.49
CA ILE A 200 -17.00 6.54 -30.86
C ILE A 200 -16.15 7.13 -31.99
N LEU A 201 -14.82 7.01 -31.91
CA LEU A 201 -13.92 7.52 -32.96
C LEU A 201 -14.18 6.91 -34.35
N ASN A 202 -14.66 5.66 -34.42
CA ASN A 202 -14.98 5.02 -35.70
C ASN A 202 -16.23 5.60 -36.39
N LEU A 203 -16.95 6.52 -35.72
CA LEU A 203 -18.07 7.25 -36.32
C LEU A 203 -17.62 8.46 -37.14
N LEU A 204 -16.35 8.86 -37.03
CA LEU A 204 -15.78 9.95 -37.79
C LEU A 204 -15.26 9.45 -39.14
N ASP A 205 -15.81 9.99 -40.23
CA ASP A 205 -15.23 9.82 -41.57
C ASP A 205 -14.09 10.82 -41.78
N ASP A 206 -12.86 10.30 -41.84
CA ASP A 206 -11.63 11.07 -42.06
C ASP A 206 -11.22 11.15 -43.54
N THR A 207 -12.08 10.70 -44.46
CA THR A 207 -11.83 10.76 -45.90
C THR A 207 -11.59 12.22 -46.33
N PRO A 208 -10.43 12.54 -46.95
CA PRO A 208 -10.13 13.89 -47.38
C PRO A 208 -11.05 14.31 -48.54
N LEU A 209 -11.50 15.56 -48.51
CA LEU A 209 -12.30 16.14 -49.59
C LEU A 209 -11.45 16.88 -50.62
N VAL A 210 -11.93 16.87 -51.87
CA VAL A 210 -11.41 17.75 -52.92
C VAL A 210 -11.98 19.16 -52.71
N PRO A 211 -11.21 20.24 -52.96
CA PRO A 211 -11.74 21.61 -52.88
C PRO A 211 -13.01 21.80 -53.72
N GLY A 212 -14.09 22.26 -53.09
CA GLY A 212 -15.40 22.45 -53.71
C GLY A 212 -16.37 21.27 -53.55
N GLU A 213 -15.92 20.14 -53.03
CA GLU A 213 -16.77 19.02 -52.62
C GLU A 213 -17.38 19.28 -51.23
N ALA A 214 -18.64 18.90 -51.04
CA ALA A 214 -19.31 18.99 -49.75
C ALA A 214 -19.15 17.68 -48.96
N ARG A 215 -18.95 17.77 -47.64
CA ARG A 215 -19.02 16.58 -46.77
C ARG A 215 -20.43 15.98 -46.82
N ARG A 216 -20.50 14.66 -46.64
CA ARG A 216 -21.78 13.97 -46.40
C ARG A 216 -22.38 14.42 -45.07
N SER A 217 -23.70 14.34 -44.96
CA SER A 217 -24.39 14.57 -43.69
C SER A 217 -23.94 13.55 -42.65
N TYR A 218 -23.74 14.02 -41.42
CA TYR A 218 -23.37 13.17 -40.30
C TYR A 218 -24.57 12.32 -39.83
N GLU A 219 -24.37 11.01 -39.70
CA GLU A 219 -25.40 10.05 -39.27
C GLU A 219 -25.02 9.29 -37.98
N GLY A 220 -23.89 9.65 -37.35
CA GLY A 220 -23.34 8.93 -36.20
C GLY A 220 -23.98 9.27 -34.84
N ALA A 221 -24.93 10.20 -34.78
CA ALA A 221 -25.51 10.68 -33.52
C ALA A 221 -26.17 9.55 -32.70
N GLU A 222 -27.06 8.77 -33.32
CA GLU A 222 -27.76 7.66 -32.65
C GLU A 222 -26.81 6.47 -32.33
N PRO A 223 -25.97 6.00 -33.27
CA PRO A 223 -24.95 5.00 -32.93
C PRO A 223 -24.01 5.43 -31.79
N GLY A 224 -23.62 6.70 -31.76
CA GLY A 224 -22.76 7.25 -30.70
C GLY A 224 -23.44 7.24 -29.34
N LYS A 225 -24.74 7.57 -29.29
CA LYS A 225 -25.54 7.47 -28.08
C LYS A 225 -25.62 6.03 -27.58
N GLN A 226 -25.88 5.07 -28.47
CA GLN A 226 -25.91 3.65 -28.13
C GLN A 226 -24.56 3.16 -27.56
N ILE A 227 -23.43 3.65 -28.08
CA ILE A 227 -22.10 3.29 -27.54
C ILE A 227 -21.93 3.79 -26.10
N LEU A 228 -22.46 4.98 -25.75
CA LEU A 228 -22.43 5.47 -24.37
C LEU A 228 -23.34 4.66 -23.45
N GLU A 229 -24.54 4.30 -23.92
CA GLU A 229 -25.46 3.42 -23.18
C GLU A 229 -24.83 2.03 -22.93
N ASP A 230 -24.12 1.46 -23.92
CA ASP A 230 -23.36 0.22 -23.76
C ASP A 230 -22.26 0.37 -22.68
N ALA A 231 -21.54 1.49 -22.69
CA ALA A 231 -20.48 1.77 -21.71
C ALA A 231 -21.03 1.88 -20.29
N GLU A 232 -22.12 2.63 -20.11
CA GLU A 232 -22.82 2.75 -18.83
C GLU A 232 -23.29 1.38 -18.33
N GLN A 233 -23.90 0.58 -19.22
CA GLN A 233 -24.39 -0.74 -18.87
C GLN A 233 -23.24 -1.68 -18.46
N GLU A 234 -22.13 -1.69 -19.19
CA GLU A 234 -20.95 -2.51 -18.87
C GLU A 234 -20.30 -2.09 -17.54
N LEU A 235 -20.17 -0.78 -17.29
CA LEU A 235 -19.69 -0.25 -16.01
C LEU A 235 -20.63 -0.61 -14.85
N ARG A 236 -21.94 -0.55 -15.06
CA ARG A 236 -22.94 -0.88 -14.05
C ARG A 236 -22.96 -2.36 -13.69
N THR A 237 -22.68 -3.24 -14.65
CA THR A 237 -22.61 -4.70 -14.43
C THR A 237 -21.21 -5.20 -14.12
N TRP A 238 -20.22 -4.32 -14.05
CA TRP A 238 -18.88 -4.71 -13.65
C TRP A 238 -18.91 -5.30 -12.23
N GLU A 239 -18.22 -6.42 -12.04
CA GLU A 239 -18.07 -7.08 -10.75
C GLU A 239 -16.57 -7.25 -10.43
N PRO A 240 -16.16 -7.17 -9.16
CA PRO A 240 -14.77 -7.36 -8.76
C PRO A 240 -14.22 -8.73 -9.19
N SER A 241 -13.09 -8.73 -9.89
CA SER A 241 -12.39 -9.95 -10.34
C SER A 241 -11.33 -10.47 -9.36
N VAL A 242 -11.15 -9.80 -8.23
CA VAL A 242 -10.03 -10.03 -7.31
C VAL A 242 -10.23 -11.24 -6.41
N GLU A 243 -9.23 -12.14 -6.37
CA GLU A 243 -9.24 -13.26 -5.44
C GLU A 243 -9.01 -12.80 -4.00
N PRO A 244 -9.82 -13.26 -3.01
CA PRO A 244 -9.62 -12.89 -1.63
C PRO A 244 -8.24 -13.29 -1.10
N ILE A 245 -7.56 -12.35 -0.43
CA ILE A 245 -6.26 -12.65 0.15
C ILE A 245 -6.42 -13.57 1.38
N ARG A 246 -5.87 -14.78 1.28
CA ARG A 246 -5.98 -15.82 2.32
C ARG A 246 -5.39 -15.36 3.65
N SER A 247 -6.14 -15.45 4.76
CA SER A 247 -5.62 -15.18 6.10
C SER A 247 -5.13 -16.45 6.80
N SER A 248 -3.88 -16.46 7.25
CA SER A 248 -3.28 -17.53 8.07
C SER A 248 -3.54 -17.35 9.58
N ALA A 249 -4.34 -16.36 9.98
CA ALA A 249 -4.65 -16.10 11.39
C ALA A 249 -5.69 -17.07 11.98
N HIS A 250 -6.32 -17.90 11.13
CA HIS A 250 -7.24 -18.97 11.53
C HIS A 250 -6.46 -20.08 12.25
N GLY A 251 -6.28 -19.93 13.56
CA GLY A 251 -5.53 -20.87 14.39
C GLY A 251 -5.00 -20.29 15.70
N VAL A 252 -5.22 -18.99 15.94
CA VAL A 252 -4.75 -18.29 17.13
C VAL A 252 -5.96 -17.71 17.87
N GLY A 253 -6.27 -18.28 19.03
CA GLY A 253 -7.39 -17.87 19.88
C GLY A 253 -7.11 -16.54 20.60
N PRO A 254 -8.09 -15.98 21.32
CA PRO A 254 -7.87 -14.80 22.14
C PRO A 254 -6.70 -15.08 23.12
N GLY A 255 -5.66 -14.24 23.05
CA GLY A 255 -4.44 -14.39 23.88
C GLY A 255 -3.21 -14.99 23.17
N MET A 256 -3.20 -15.08 21.84
CA MET A 256 -2.08 -15.67 21.07
C MET A 256 -1.80 -17.16 21.34
N LEU A 257 -2.75 -17.87 21.96
CA LEU A 257 -2.65 -19.31 22.15
C LEU A 257 -3.06 -20.03 20.87
N PRO A 258 -2.26 -20.99 20.36
CA PRO A 258 -2.69 -21.87 19.29
C PRO A 258 -4.00 -22.57 19.69
N THR A 259 -5.03 -22.50 18.86
CA THR A 259 -6.33 -23.16 19.12
C THR A 259 -6.31 -24.64 18.76
N HIS A 260 -5.21 -25.13 18.19
CA HIS A 260 -4.99 -26.55 17.90
C HIS A 260 -3.78 -27.06 18.68
N PRO A 261 -3.85 -28.27 19.25
CA PRO A 261 -2.67 -28.97 19.73
C PRO A 261 -1.65 -29.02 18.59
N ARG A 262 -0.37 -28.75 18.88
CA ARG A 262 0.70 -29.12 17.95
C ARG A 262 0.63 -30.63 17.81
N GLU A 263 0.10 -31.11 16.69
CA GLU A 263 0.30 -32.51 16.31
C GLU A 263 1.79 -32.67 16.07
N ASP A 264 2.39 -33.48 16.95
CA ASP A 264 3.77 -33.89 16.89
C ASP A 264 4.09 -34.52 15.53
N ALA A 265 5.34 -34.33 15.11
CA ALA A 265 5.95 -35.09 14.05
C ALA A 265 5.83 -36.60 14.35
N ASP A 266 5.08 -37.34 13.55
CA ASP A 266 5.43 -38.65 13.00
C ASP A 266 4.20 -39.28 12.32
N GLY A 267 4.38 -39.74 11.08
CA GLY A 267 3.29 -40.42 10.36
C GLY A 267 3.59 -40.81 8.92
N ASP A 268 4.82 -41.15 8.56
CA ASP A 268 5.03 -41.97 7.35
C ASP A 268 4.57 -43.40 7.65
N THR A 269 3.55 -43.82 6.90
CA THR A 269 2.87 -45.10 7.01
C THR A 269 3.76 -46.29 6.61
N TYR A 270 3.73 -47.31 7.47
CA TYR A 270 4.24 -48.67 7.30
C TYR A 270 3.91 -49.33 5.95
N THR A 271 4.89 -50.04 5.38
CA THR A 271 4.64 -51.32 4.70
C THR A 271 5.31 -52.45 5.48
N ASN A 272 4.49 -53.43 5.82
CA ASN A 272 4.78 -54.59 6.65
C ASN A 272 5.29 -55.75 5.78
N GLY A 273 6.42 -56.33 6.16
CA GLY A 273 6.93 -57.61 5.68
C GLY A 273 7.98 -58.12 6.66
N GLY A 274 7.55 -58.79 7.74
CA GLY A 274 8.47 -59.46 8.68
C GLY A 274 8.95 -60.82 8.15
N PRO A 275 9.56 -61.68 9.00
CA PRO A 275 10.42 -61.39 10.16
C PRO A 275 11.77 -62.14 10.04
N GLU A 276 12.91 -61.49 10.30
CA GLU A 276 14.16 -62.24 10.54
C GLU A 276 14.89 -61.75 11.80
N GLU A 277 15.45 -62.74 12.49
CA GLU A 277 15.87 -62.78 13.88
C GLU A 277 17.06 -61.87 14.25
N MET A 278 17.07 -61.45 15.51
CA MET A 278 18.21 -60.82 16.19
C MET A 278 19.44 -61.73 16.23
N THR A 279 20.63 -61.16 15.95
CA THR A 279 21.87 -61.58 16.62
C THR A 279 22.81 -60.40 16.90
N TYR A 280 23.30 -60.36 18.14
CA TYR A 280 24.25 -59.39 18.71
C TYR A 280 25.71 -59.77 18.40
N GLN A 281 26.59 -58.78 18.21
CA GLN A 281 28.03 -58.75 18.61
C GLN A 281 28.58 -57.34 18.33
N LYS A 282 28.89 -56.46 19.30
CA LYS A 282 29.96 -56.42 20.33
C LYS A 282 31.37 -56.33 19.74
N GLU A 283 31.82 -55.12 19.43
CA GLU A 283 33.21 -54.82 19.07
C GLU A 283 34.07 -54.56 20.30
N THR A 284 35.13 -55.35 20.47
CA THR A 284 36.33 -54.96 21.23
C THR A 284 37.62 -55.52 20.60
N ARG A 285 38.53 -54.60 20.24
CA ARG A 285 40.02 -54.64 20.21
C ARG A 285 40.76 -55.85 19.58
N SER A 286 41.65 -55.58 18.62
CA SER A 286 43.12 -55.36 18.83
C SER A 286 43.93 -55.61 17.54
N ALA A 287 45.07 -54.91 17.44
CA ALA A 287 46.10 -54.99 16.40
C ALA A 287 46.78 -56.36 16.24
N ASN A 288 47.21 -56.74 15.03
CA ASN A 288 48.62 -56.71 14.56
C ASN A 288 48.75 -57.22 13.10
N GLU A 289 49.75 -56.69 12.38
CA GLU A 289 50.35 -57.10 11.09
C GLU A 289 50.91 -58.56 11.07
N PRO A 290 51.62 -59.06 10.01
CA PRO A 290 51.83 -58.61 8.60
C PRO A 290 51.69 -59.77 7.55
N GLY A 291 51.88 -59.47 6.25
CA GLY A 291 52.35 -60.51 5.31
C GLY A 291 52.14 -60.29 3.81
N GLY A 292 53.06 -59.53 3.19
CA GLY A 292 53.82 -59.86 1.97
C GLY A 292 53.21 -60.51 0.71
N ALA A 293 53.65 -59.94 -0.43
CA ALA A 293 53.82 -60.51 -1.78
C ALA A 293 52.54 -60.75 -2.62
N GLY A 294 52.48 -60.41 -3.92
CA GLY A 294 53.49 -59.94 -4.85
C GLY A 294 52.91 -59.92 -6.27
N ALA A 295 53.74 -59.42 -7.20
CA ALA A 295 53.56 -59.23 -8.66
C ALA A 295 52.77 -57.98 -9.08
#